data_AF-A0A2M7KZ15-F1
#
_entry.id   AF-A0A2M7KZ15-F1
#
_cell.length_a   1.000
_cell.length_b   1.000
_cell.length_c   1.000
_cell.angle_alpha   90.00
_cell.angle_beta   90.00
_cell.angle_gamma   90.00
#
_symmetry.space_group_name_H-M   'P 1'
#
loop_
_entity.id
_entity.type
_entity.pdbx_description
1 polymer ?
#
loop_
_entity_poly.entity_id
_entity_poly.type
_entity_poly.pdbx_seq_one_letter_code
_entity_poly.pdbx_strand_id
1 'polypeptide(L)'
;MAVEREQQVERLLTKANALRAAGDGEGGLAACGEALKVDPDHAGALELLGDILLAGGRAKEALTPLRRARELQPARGVLEEKIGLATLQADEALRAFQERELLLSNPELIDKPERNPALAFLLSALLPGAGQMYNTEYAKGGVLLGISLLTFGVMFYSFTALLGELSHIPLGGDLLSVALRLVQDWSAGRLLWALFNSLLLAGTWGYAIVEAPIRAAKLNVEREKRLGLA
;
A
#
# COMPACT_ATOMS: atom_id res chain seq x y z
N MET A 1 -13.45 -53.72 -2.53
CA MET A 1 -13.55 -53.04 -1.22
C MET A 1 -12.51 -51.93 -0.97
N ALA A 2 -11.18 -52.16 -1.07
CA ALA A 2 -10.19 -51.08 -0.87
C ALA A 2 -10.09 -50.14 -2.09
N VAL A 3 -9.95 -50.72 -3.29
CA VAL A 3 -9.91 -49.99 -4.57
C VAL A 3 -11.18 -49.16 -4.82
N GLU A 4 -12.35 -49.68 -4.44
CA GLU A 4 -13.62 -48.94 -4.59
C GLU A 4 -13.71 -47.73 -3.66
N ARG A 5 -13.16 -47.82 -2.44
CA ARG A 5 -13.11 -46.69 -1.49
C ARG A 5 -12.17 -45.60 -1.97
N GLU A 6 -10.99 -45.97 -2.47
CA GLU A 6 -10.02 -45.03 -3.03
C GLU A 6 -10.58 -44.33 -4.28
N GLN A 7 -11.20 -45.07 -5.20
CA GLN A 7 -11.89 -44.49 -6.36
C GLN A 7 -13.09 -43.61 -5.98
N GLN A 8 -13.72 -43.86 -4.83
CA GLN A 8 -14.81 -43.03 -4.34
C GLN A 8 -14.27 -41.71 -3.78
N VAL A 9 -13.18 -41.74 -3.02
CA VAL A 9 -12.49 -40.54 -2.51
C VAL A 9 -12.02 -39.67 -3.68
N GLU A 10 -11.34 -40.24 -4.67
CA GLU A 10 -10.87 -39.49 -5.85
C GLU A 10 -12.00 -38.82 -6.64
N ARG A 11 -13.15 -39.49 -6.78
CA ARG A 11 -14.35 -38.90 -7.39
C ARG A 11 -14.87 -37.71 -6.59
N LEU A 12 -14.90 -37.83 -5.25
CA LEU A 12 -15.33 -36.75 -4.37
C LEU A 12 -14.36 -35.56 -4.39
N LEU A 13 -13.05 -35.81 -4.50
CA LEU A 13 -12.03 -34.76 -4.66
C LEU A 13 -12.14 -34.04 -6.00
N THR A 14 -12.39 -34.78 -7.08
CA THR A 14 -12.64 -34.18 -8.39
C THR A 14 -13.86 -33.26 -8.34
N LYS A 15 -14.94 -33.69 -7.68
CA LYS A 15 -16.13 -32.86 -7.44
C LYS A 15 -15.81 -31.63 -6.59
N ALA A 16 -15.10 -31.78 -5.49
CA ALA A 16 -14.71 -30.67 -4.61
C ALA A 16 -13.86 -29.62 -5.35
N ASN A 17 -12.90 -30.06 -6.17
CA ASN A 17 -12.09 -29.18 -7.01
C ASN A 17 -12.92 -28.43 -8.04
N ALA A 18 -13.87 -29.09 -8.69
CA ALA A 18 -14.77 -28.46 -9.65
C ALA A 18 -15.66 -27.39 -8.98
N LEU A 19 -16.20 -27.69 -7.79
CA LEU A 19 -17.01 -26.74 -7.02
C LEU A 19 -16.17 -25.54 -6.56
N ARG A 20 -14.95 -25.77 -6.08
CA ARG A 20 -13.99 -24.71 -5.76
C ARG A 20 -13.72 -23.81 -6.97
N ALA A 21 -13.48 -24.39 -8.14
CA ALA A 21 -13.22 -23.64 -9.37
C ALA A 21 -14.45 -22.84 -9.86
N ALA A 22 -15.66 -23.33 -9.56
CA ALA A 22 -16.91 -22.63 -9.83
C ALA A 22 -17.25 -21.52 -8.81
N GLY A 23 -16.42 -21.33 -7.77
CA GLY A 23 -16.67 -20.38 -6.69
C GLY A 23 -17.66 -20.87 -5.63
N ASP A 24 -18.16 -22.10 -5.74
CA ASP A 24 -19.01 -22.73 -4.72
C ASP A 24 -18.14 -23.36 -3.62
N GLY A 25 -17.64 -22.50 -2.73
CA GLY A 25 -16.82 -22.91 -1.60
C GLY A 25 -17.54 -23.87 -0.66
N GLU A 26 -18.81 -23.61 -0.33
CA GLU A 26 -19.59 -24.45 0.58
C GLU A 26 -19.86 -25.85 -0.01
N GLY A 27 -20.20 -25.93 -1.29
CA GLY A 27 -20.31 -27.21 -2.00
C GLY A 27 -18.98 -27.97 -2.03
N GLY A 28 -17.87 -27.26 -2.23
CA GLY A 28 -16.53 -27.82 -2.16
C GLY A 28 -16.19 -28.38 -0.77
N LEU A 29 -16.48 -27.65 0.31
CA LEU A 29 -16.30 -28.09 1.69
C LEU A 29 -17.11 -29.36 1.99
N ALA A 30 -18.38 -29.40 1.54
CA ALA A 30 -19.24 -30.57 1.72
C ALA A 30 -18.66 -31.81 1.02
N ALA A 31 -18.19 -31.67 -0.23
CA ALA A 31 -17.59 -32.76 -0.98
C ALA A 31 -16.27 -33.25 -0.36
N CYS A 32 -15.42 -32.34 0.16
CA CYS A 32 -14.24 -32.71 0.96
C CYS A 32 -14.63 -33.45 2.24
N GLY A 33 -15.68 -33.01 2.94
CA GLY A 33 -16.19 -33.68 4.14
C GLY A 33 -16.72 -35.09 3.85
N GLU A 34 -17.37 -35.30 2.70
CA GLU A 34 -17.77 -36.65 2.25
C GLU A 34 -16.56 -37.53 1.95
N ALA A 35 -15.51 -36.98 1.30
CA ALA A 35 -14.28 -37.71 1.04
C ALA A 35 -13.61 -38.17 2.36
N LEU A 36 -13.55 -37.29 3.36
CA LEU A 36 -12.97 -37.56 4.67
C LEU A 36 -13.81 -38.52 5.54
N LYS A 37 -15.11 -38.70 5.24
CA LYS A 37 -15.91 -39.77 5.87
C LYS A 37 -15.55 -41.16 5.33
N VAL A 38 -15.13 -41.24 4.06
CA VAL A 38 -14.71 -42.50 3.43
C VAL A 38 -13.27 -42.86 3.83
N ASP A 39 -12.39 -41.87 3.84
CA ASP A 39 -11.00 -41.98 4.27
C ASP A 39 -10.58 -40.74 5.11
N PRO A 40 -10.63 -40.84 6.45
CA PRO A 40 -10.31 -39.73 7.35
C PRO A 40 -8.86 -39.23 7.29
N ASP A 41 -7.93 -40.09 6.86
CA ASP A 41 -6.50 -39.80 6.78
C ASP A 41 -6.06 -39.58 5.32
N HIS A 42 -6.99 -39.21 4.45
CA HIS A 42 -6.65 -38.88 3.06
C HIS A 42 -6.01 -37.50 2.96
N ALA A 43 -4.68 -37.47 2.84
CA ALA A 43 -3.89 -36.23 2.83
C ALA A 43 -4.33 -35.23 1.74
N GLY A 44 -4.69 -35.70 0.54
CA GLY A 44 -5.16 -34.83 -0.55
C GLY A 44 -6.52 -34.19 -0.26
N ALA A 45 -7.39 -34.86 0.50
CA ALA A 45 -8.70 -34.35 0.89
C ALA A 45 -8.58 -33.28 1.97
N LEU A 46 -7.69 -33.52 2.95
CA LEU A 46 -7.34 -32.56 3.98
C LEU A 46 -6.68 -31.32 3.40
N GLU A 47 -5.78 -31.48 2.42
CA GLU A 47 -5.15 -30.37 1.71
C GLU A 47 -6.19 -29.53 0.95
N LEU A 48 -7.05 -30.17 0.16
CA LEU A 48 -8.07 -29.47 -0.61
C LEU A 48 -9.09 -28.76 0.28
N LEU A 49 -9.45 -29.37 1.42
CA LEU A 49 -10.28 -28.73 2.44
C LEU A 49 -9.63 -27.44 2.97
N GLY A 50 -8.33 -27.51 3.29
CA GLY A 50 -7.54 -26.35 3.70
C GLY A 50 -7.52 -25.25 2.64
N ASP A 51 -7.32 -25.58 1.37
CA ASP A 51 -7.33 -24.61 0.27
C ASP A 51 -8.67 -23.90 0.13
N ILE A 52 -9.78 -24.65 0.22
CA ILE A 52 -11.12 -24.08 0.10
C ILE A 52 -11.39 -23.14 1.28
N LEU A 53 -10.97 -23.53 2.49
CA LEU A 53 -11.09 -22.68 3.68
C LEU A 53 -10.25 -21.40 3.56
N LEU A 54 -9.04 -21.47 3.01
CA LEU A 54 -8.21 -20.29 2.75
C LEU A 54 -8.85 -19.36 1.71
N ALA A 55 -9.36 -19.92 0.61
CA ALA A 55 -10.07 -19.13 -0.40
C ALA A 55 -11.33 -18.44 0.16
N GLY A 56 -11.99 -19.07 1.14
CA GLY A 56 -13.14 -18.50 1.85
C GLY A 56 -12.80 -17.55 3.01
N GLY A 57 -11.52 -17.21 3.22
CA GLY A 57 -11.08 -16.34 4.33
C GLY A 57 -11.15 -16.99 5.72
N ARG A 58 -11.42 -18.30 5.80
CA ARG A 58 -11.53 -19.09 7.04
C ARG A 58 -10.16 -19.66 7.43
N ALA A 59 -9.13 -18.82 7.41
CA ALA A 59 -7.73 -19.24 7.57
C ALA A 59 -7.44 -19.99 8.88
N LYS A 60 -8.08 -19.59 9.99
CA LYS A 60 -7.93 -20.27 11.29
C LYS A 60 -8.46 -21.71 11.25
N GLU A 61 -9.56 -21.94 10.55
CA GLU A 61 -10.14 -23.28 10.38
C GLU A 61 -9.30 -24.13 9.43
N ALA A 62 -8.65 -23.51 8.44
CA ALA A 62 -7.77 -24.20 7.49
C ALA A 62 -6.53 -24.83 8.15
N LEU A 63 -6.05 -24.28 9.28
CA LEU A 63 -4.85 -24.77 9.96
C LEU A 63 -4.99 -26.22 10.44
N THR A 64 -6.16 -26.63 10.92
CA THR A 64 -6.40 -27.98 11.44
C THR A 64 -6.23 -29.06 10.36
N PRO A 65 -6.95 -29.02 9.22
CA PRO A 65 -6.77 -30.02 8.18
C PRO A 65 -5.40 -29.95 7.50
N LEU A 66 -4.82 -28.75 7.29
CA LEU A 66 -3.49 -28.61 6.70
C LEU A 66 -2.38 -29.23 7.58
N ARG A 67 -2.44 -29.03 8.90
CA ARG A 67 -1.50 -29.68 9.84
C ARG A 67 -1.65 -31.19 9.84
N ARG A 68 -2.88 -31.70 9.76
CA ARG A 68 -3.14 -33.14 9.64
C ARG A 68 -2.61 -33.71 8.33
N ALA A 69 -2.82 -33.02 7.21
CA ALA A 69 -2.24 -33.39 5.91
C ALA A 69 -0.70 -33.47 5.97
N ARG A 70 -0.06 -32.52 6.67
CA ARG A 70 1.40 -32.51 6.89
C ARG A 70 1.88 -33.69 7.73
N GLU A 71 1.16 -34.04 8.80
CA GLU A 71 1.50 -35.22 9.62
C GLU A 71 1.48 -36.50 8.79
N LEU A 72 0.54 -36.61 7.85
CA LEU A 72 0.39 -37.75 6.96
C LEU A 72 1.40 -37.74 5.81
N GLN A 73 1.82 -36.56 5.34
CA GLN A 73 2.82 -36.38 4.27
C GLN A 73 3.89 -35.33 4.64
N PRO A 74 4.89 -35.69 5.48
CA PRO A 74 5.86 -34.73 6.01
C PRO A 74 6.82 -34.10 4.98
N ALA A 75 6.94 -34.69 3.79
CA ALA A 75 7.89 -34.28 2.76
C ALA A 75 7.32 -33.31 1.70
N ARG A 76 6.10 -32.78 1.88
CA ARG A 76 5.47 -31.85 0.94
C ARG A 76 5.71 -30.39 1.34
N GLY A 77 6.65 -29.72 0.67
CA GLY A 77 6.91 -28.28 0.86
C GLY A 77 5.69 -27.39 0.58
N VAL A 78 4.78 -27.82 -0.30
CA VAL A 78 3.51 -27.12 -0.60
C VAL A 78 2.61 -27.00 0.64
N LEU A 79 2.63 -27.97 1.55
CA LEU A 79 1.83 -27.91 2.78
C LEU A 79 2.39 -26.90 3.77
N GLU A 80 3.71 -26.76 3.85
CA GLU A 80 4.34 -25.73 4.70
C GLU A 80 4.03 -24.32 4.20
N GLU A 81 4.04 -24.09 2.89
CA GLU A 81 3.64 -22.81 2.30
C GLU A 81 2.18 -22.47 2.65
N LYS A 82 1.27 -23.44 2.50
CA LYS A 82 -0.15 -23.27 2.83
C LYS A 82 -0.39 -23.03 4.31
N ILE A 83 0.32 -23.73 5.20
CA ILE A 83 0.24 -23.49 6.66
C ILE A 83 0.80 -22.12 7.02
N GLY A 84 1.89 -21.70 6.38
CA GLY A 84 2.46 -20.36 6.55
C GLY A 84 1.46 -19.27 6.17
N LEU A 85 0.87 -19.38 4.98
CA LEU A 85 -0.18 -18.48 4.50
C LEU A 85 -1.40 -18.46 5.44
N ALA A 86 -1.89 -19.63 5.85
CA ALA A 86 -3.00 -19.76 6.78
C ALA A 86 -2.71 -19.11 8.13
N THR A 87 -1.47 -19.21 8.62
CA THR A 87 -1.05 -18.60 9.88
C THR A 87 -1.01 -17.09 9.78
N LEU A 88 -0.45 -16.55 8.70
CA LEU A 88 -0.40 -15.10 8.46
C LEU A 88 -1.81 -14.50 8.37
N GLN A 89 -2.68 -15.08 7.55
CA GLN A 89 -4.06 -14.60 7.40
C GLN A 89 -4.87 -14.71 8.69
N ALA A 90 -4.66 -15.77 9.48
CA ALA A 90 -5.32 -15.93 10.77
C ALA A 90 -4.84 -14.89 11.81
N ASP A 91 -3.55 -14.56 11.79
CA ASP A 91 -2.97 -13.53 12.67
C ASP A 91 -3.45 -12.13 12.29
N GLU A 92 -3.45 -11.80 11.00
CA GLU A 92 -3.99 -10.54 10.48
C GLU A 92 -5.47 -10.35 10.86
N ALA A 93 -6.28 -11.39 10.68
CA ALA A 93 -7.69 -11.35 11.06
C ALA A 93 -7.84 -11.14 12.57
N LEU A 94 -7.05 -11.83 13.39
CA LEU A 94 -7.09 -11.67 14.85
C LEU A 94 -6.71 -10.25 15.28
N ARG A 95 -5.65 -9.68 14.71
CA ARG A 95 -5.23 -8.30 14.98
C ARG A 95 -6.32 -7.31 14.61
N ALA A 96 -6.94 -7.46 13.43
CA ALA A 96 -8.04 -6.60 13.01
C ALA A 96 -9.25 -6.67 13.95
N PHE A 97 -9.56 -7.87 14.47
CA PHE A 97 -10.61 -8.02 15.47
C PHE A 97 -10.25 -7.38 16.81
N GLN A 98 -9.04 -7.60 17.31
CA GLN A 98 -8.55 -7.02 18.56
C GLN A 98 -8.51 -5.49 18.49
N GLU A 99 -8.03 -4.95 17.38
CA GLU A 99 -8.02 -3.51 17.13
C GLU A 99 -9.43 -2.94 17.17
N ARG A 100 -10.38 -3.59 16.48
CA ARG A 100 -11.77 -3.15 16.47
C ARG A 100 -12.40 -3.20 17.87
N GLU A 101 -12.13 -4.23 18.65
CA GLU A 101 -12.63 -4.36 20.03
C GLU A 101 -12.02 -3.29 20.95
N LEU A 102 -10.74 -2.99 20.78
CA LEU A 102 -10.05 -1.93 21.52
C LEU A 102 -10.61 -0.54 21.18
N LEU A 103 -10.91 -0.27 19.90
CA LEU A 103 -11.54 0.97 19.44
C LEU A 103 -12.98 1.13 19.95
N LEU A 104 -13.73 0.04 20.02
CA LEU A 104 -15.10 0.06 20.56
C LEU A 104 -15.13 0.27 22.08
N SER A 105 -14.16 -0.30 22.80
CA SER A 105 -14.05 -0.19 24.26
C SER A 105 -13.42 1.12 24.73
N ASN A 106 -12.59 1.75 23.90
CA ASN A 106 -12.02 3.07 24.14
C ASN A 106 -12.28 4.01 22.95
N PRO A 107 -13.44 4.68 22.90
CA PRO A 107 -13.77 5.62 21.84
C PRO A 107 -12.80 6.80 21.72
N GLU A 108 -12.06 7.13 22.79
CA GLU A 108 -10.98 8.13 22.75
C GLU A 108 -9.75 7.64 21.97
N LEU A 109 -9.58 6.31 21.81
CA LEU A 109 -8.60 5.70 20.90
C LEU A 109 -9.05 5.70 19.44
N ILE A 110 -10.25 6.23 19.13
CA ILE A 110 -10.59 6.74 17.79
C ILE A 110 -9.77 8.03 17.56
N ASP A 111 -8.46 7.95 17.81
CA ASP A 111 -7.51 8.97 17.45
C ASP A 111 -6.99 8.62 16.05
N LYS A 112 -7.10 9.62 15.18
CA LYS A 112 -6.70 9.74 13.76
C LYS A 112 -6.49 8.41 13.01
N PRO A 113 -7.26 8.15 11.93
CA PRO A 113 -7.12 6.94 11.13
C PRO A 113 -5.69 6.77 10.62
N GLU A 114 -5.30 5.52 10.35
CA GLU A 114 -4.00 5.20 9.76
C GLU A 114 -3.70 6.09 8.56
N ARG A 115 -2.46 6.53 8.49
CA ARG A 115 -1.98 7.43 7.45
C ARG A 115 -1.39 6.61 6.34
N ASN A 116 -1.87 6.80 5.12
CA ASN A 116 -1.28 6.19 3.94
C ASN A 116 -0.05 7.03 3.51
N PRO A 117 1.18 6.50 3.59
CA PRO A 117 2.38 7.25 3.20
C PRO A 117 2.38 7.64 1.73
N ALA A 118 1.82 6.81 0.84
CA ALA A 118 1.73 7.11 -0.58
C ALA A 118 0.79 8.30 -0.82
N LEU A 119 -0.33 8.38 -0.10
CA LEU A 119 -1.22 9.53 -0.17
C LEU A 119 -0.54 10.80 0.36
N ALA A 120 0.19 10.71 1.46
CA ALA A 120 0.96 11.83 2.00
C ALA A 120 2.02 12.34 1.00
N PHE A 121 2.70 11.42 0.30
CA PHE A 121 3.60 11.74 -0.81
C PHE A 121 2.87 12.43 -1.96
N LEU A 122 1.77 11.86 -2.46
CA LEU A 122 1.03 12.40 -3.59
C LEU A 122 0.50 13.82 -3.29
N LEU A 123 -0.01 14.03 -2.08
CA LEU A 123 -0.46 15.34 -1.64
C LEU A 123 0.68 16.35 -1.61
N SER A 124 1.83 16.01 -1.04
CA SER A 124 3.02 16.88 -1.05
C SER A 124 3.60 17.11 -2.44
N ALA A 125 3.51 16.11 -3.32
CA ALA A 125 3.98 16.21 -4.71
C ALA A 125 3.09 17.16 -5.51
N LEU A 126 1.77 17.12 -5.29
CA LEU A 126 0.83 18.03 -5.92
C LEU A 126 0.98 19.46 -5.38
N LEU A 127 1.06 19.59 -4.06
CA LEU A 127 1.10 20.88 -3.39
C LEU A 127 2.01 20.82 -2.16
N PRO A 128 3.13 21.56 -2.13
CA PRO A 128 4.00 21.63 -0.96
C PRO A 128 3.21 21.98 0.31
N GLY A 129 3.39 21.19 1.36
CA GLY A 129 2.70 21.36 2.63
C GLY A 129 1.39 20.59 2.78
N ALA A 130 0.76 20.12 1.70
CA ALA A 130 -0.50 19.39 1.77
C ALA A 130 -0.35 18.01 2.45
N GLY A 131 0.76 17.29 2.21
CA GLY A 131 1.04 16.03 2.92
C GLY A 131 1.27 16.23 4.43
N GLN A 132 1.86 17.36 4.84
CA GLN A 132 2.01 17.73 6.25
C GLN A 132 0.65 18.06 6.89
N MET A 133 -0.23 18.77 6.18
CA MET A 133 -1.61 19.01 6.65
C MET A 133 -2.41 17.71 6.76
N TYR A 134 -2.22 16.77 5.83
CA TYR A 134 -2.78 15.42 5.95
C TYR A 134 -2.30 14.73 7.23
N ASN A 135 -1.02 14.86 7.57
CA ASN A 135 -0.46 14.38 8.84
C ASN A 135 -0.87 15.24 10.06
N THR A 136 -1.81 16.18 9.92
CA THR A 136 -2.28 17.12 10.95
C THR A 136 -1.23 18.08 11.49
N GLU A 137 -0.13 18.27 10.75
CA GLU A 137 0.91 19.25 11.05
C GLU A 137 0.61 20.58 10.34
N TYR A 138 -0.53 21.21 10.67
CA TYR A 138 -1.04 22.38 9.95
C TYR A 138 -0.08 23.57 9.94
N ALA A 139 0.62 23.82 11.04
CA ALA A 139 1.60 24.91 11.12
C ALA A 139 2.73 24.69 10.09
N LYS A 140 3.27 23.47 10.04
CA LYS A 140 4.35 23.11 9.11
C LYS A 140 3.87 23.11 7.67
N GLY A 141 2.71 22.51 7.41
CA GLY A 141 2.10 22.50 6.10
C GLY A 141 1.81 23.91 5.59
N GLY A 142 1.27 24.79 6.45
CA GLY A 142 0.99 26.18 6.12
C GLY A 142 2.26 26.97 5.78
N VAL A 143 3.34 26.78 6.53
CA VAL A 143 4.64 27.42 6.23
C VAL A 143 5.20 26.97 4.88
N LEU A 144 5.22 25.66 4.61
CA LEU A 144 5.71 25.12 3.34
C LEU A 144 4.89 25.61 2.15
N LEU A 145 3.56 25.61 2.30
CA LEU A 145 2.64 26.13 1.28
C LEU A 145 2.87 27.63 1.05
N GLY A 146 2.98 28.41 2.12
CA GLY A 146 3.22 29.85 2.05
C GLY A 146 4.52 30.21 1.33
N ILE A 147 5.63 29.56 1.70
CA ILE A 147 6.94 29.75 1.03
C ILE A 147 6.83 29.38 -0.46
N SER A 148 6.15 28.29 -0.77
CA SER A 148 6.01 27.82 -2.16
C SER A 148 5.16 28.75 -3.01
N LEU A 149 4.04 29.25 -2.48
CA LEU A 149 3.19 30.23 -3.18
C LEU A 149 3.92 31.55 -3.41
N LEU A 150 4.67 32.04 -2.41
CA LEU A 150 5.47 33.26 -2.53
C LEU A 150 6.56 33.11 -3.60
N THR A 151 7.36 32.04 -3.54
CA THR A 151 8.44 31.78 -4.51
C THR A 151 7.91 31.51 -5.91
N PHE A 152 6.81 30.76 -6.03
CA PHE A 152 6.12 30.56 -7.30
C PHE A 152 5.61 31.88 -7.88
N GLY A 153 5.03 32.77 -7.07
CA GLY A 153 4.61 34.10 -7.50
C GLY A 153 5.76 34.96 -8.03
N VAL A 154 6.90 34.95 -7.32
CA VAL A 154 8.12 35.66 -7.76
C VAL A 154 8.66 35.07 -9.07
N MET A 155 8.67 33.74 -9.21
CA MET A 155 9.08 33.05 -10.43
C MET A 155 8.13 33.36 -11.60
N PHE A 156 6.82 33.33 -11.36
CA PHE A 156 5.80 33.62 -12.36
C PHE A 156 5.92 35.07 -12.85
N TYR A 157 6.07 36.03 -11.94
CA TYR A 157 6.33 37.43 -12.31
C TYR A 157 7.59 37.55 -13.17
N SER A 158 8.71 36.93 -12.74
CA SER A 158 9.97 36.94 -13.50
C SER A 158 9.82 36.30 -14.88
N PHE A 159 9.04 35.22 -14.99
CA PHE A 159 8.73 34.54 -16.25
C PHE A 159 7.88 35.41 -17.18
N THR A 160 6.87 36.11 -16.67
CA THR A 160 6.07 37.04 -17.49
C THR A 160 6.89 38.21 -18.01
N ALA A 161 7.83 38.72 -17.21
CA ALA A 161 8.78 39.74 -17.65
C ALA A 161 9.68 39.21 -18.78
N LEU A 162 10.19 37.98 -18.64
CA LEU A 162 10.98 37.31 -19.68
C LEU A 162 10.18 37.14 -20.99
N LEU A 163 8.92 36.73 -20.92
CA LEU A 163 8.07 36.61 -22.11
C LEU A 163 7.86 37.97 -22.81
N GLY A 164 7.73 39.05 -22.04
CA GLY A 164 7.67 40.41 -22.58
C GLY A 164 8.95 40.78 -23.34
N GLU A 165 10.13 40.53 -22.76
CA GLU A 165 11.42 40.77 -23.42
C GLU A 165 11.56 39.93 -24.70
N LEU A 166 11.19 38.65 -24.66
CA LEU A 166 11.21 37.74 -25.82
C LEU A 166 10.30 38.19 -26.95
N SER A 167 9.16 38.83 -26.65
CA SER A 167 8.21 39.28 -27.67
C SER A 167 8.77 40.37 -28.60
N HIS A 168 9.83 41.07 -28.19
CA HIS A 168 10.50 42.09 -28.99
C HIS A 168 11.66 41.54 -29.84
N ILE A 169 12.02 40.26 -29.69
CA ILE A 169 13.13 39.65 -30.42
C ILE A 169 12.60 39.10 -31.77
N PRO A 170 13.14 39.53 -32.92
CA PRO A 170 12.73 39.00 -34.21
C PRO A 170 13.08 37.51 -34.33
N LEU A 171 12.11 36.69 -34.77
CA LEU A 171 12.14 35.21 -34.84
C LEU A 171 13.14 34.60 -35.86
N GLY A 172 14.20 35.32 -36.24
CA GLY A 172 15.14 34.93 -37.32
C GLY A 172 16.53 34.47 -36.89
N GLY A 173 16.82 34.31 -35.59
CA GLY A 173 18.15 33.97 -35.06
C GLY A 173 18.28 32.54 -34.52
N ASP A 174 19.51 32.01 -34.48
CA ASP A 174 19.82 30.71 -33.86
C ASP A 174 19.64 30.75 -32.33
N LEU A 175 19.25 29.62 -31.72
CA LEU A 175 18.84 29.45 -30.32
C LEU A 175 19.94 29.90 -29.34
N LEU A 176 21.20 29.65 -29.70
CA LEU A 176 22.38 30.09 -28.95
C LEU A 176 22.47 31.62 -28.87
N SER A 177 22.18 32.32 -29.97
CA SER A 177 22.25 33.78 -30.03
C SER A 177 21.15 34.47 -29.20
N VAL A 178 19.96 33.86 -29.15
CA VAL A 178 18.86 34.29 -28.30
C VAL A 178 19.22 34.07 -26.83
N ALA A 179 19.74 32.89 -26.48
CA ALA A 179 20.16 32.57 -25.12
C ALA A 179 21.27 33.52 -24.60
N LEU A 180 22.27 33.82 -25.43
CA LEU A 180 23.36 34.73 -25.06
C LEU A 180 22.85 36.16 -24.82
N ARG A 181 21.93 36.68 -25.64
CA ARG A 181 21.34 38.02 -25.45
C ARG A 181 20.56 38.10 -24.15
N LEU A 182 19.73 37.10 -23.86
CA LEU A 182 18.98 37.01 -22.60
C LEU A 182 19.90 37.03 -21.37
N VAL A 183 21.00 36.27 -21.41
CA VAL A 183 21.99 36.25 -20.32
C VAL A 183 22.74 37.58 -20.20
N GLN A 184 23.03 38.24 -21.33
CA GLN A 184 23.78 39.49 -21.36
C GLN A 184 22.94 40.70 -20.90
N ASP A 185 21.63 40.71 -21.19
CA ASP A 185 20.71 41.79 -20.82
C ASP A 185 20.28 41.71 -19.34
N TRP A 186 20.42 40.54 -18.71
CA TRP A 186 20.08 40.34 -17.32
C TRP A 186 21.26 40.70 -16.41
N SER A 187 20.98 41.53 -15.40
CA SER A 187 21.99 41.84 -14.39
C SER A 187 22.35 40.58 -13.59
N ALA A 188 23.61 40.46 -13.17
CA ALA A 188 24.06 39.37 -12.30
C ALA A 188 23.16 39.20 -11.06
N GLY A 189 22.65 40.31 -10.50
CA GLY A 189 21.69 40.30 -9.41
C GLY A 189 20.34 39.63 -9.75
N ARG A 190 19.78 39.85 -10.94
CA ARG A 190 18.54 39.18 -11.40
C ARG A 190 18.74 37.67 -11.55
N LEU A 191 19.87 37.27 -12.15
CA LEU A 191 20.21 35.85 -12.30
C LEU A 191 20.40 35.15 -10.96
N LEU A 192 21.15 35.76 -10.03
CA LEU A 192 21.33 35.23 -8.68
C LEU A 192 20.02 35.15 -7.91
N TRP A 193 19.13 36.14 -8.05
CA TRP A 193 17.82 36.15 -7.43
C TRP A 193 16.91 35.05 -7.97
N ALA A 194 16.87 34.84 -9.28
CA ALA A 194 16.10 33.77 -9.92
C ALA A 194 16.62 32.39 -9.51
N LEU A 195 17.95 32.21 -9.48
CA LEU A 195 18.59 30.98 -9.02
C LEU A 195 18.24 30.70 -7.55
N PHE A 196 18.33 31.71 -6.68
CA PHE A 196 17.98 31.57 -5.27
C PHE A 196 16.53 31.13 -5.08
N ASN A 197 15.57 31.77 -5.76
CA ASN A 197 14.15 31.40 -5.66
C ASN A 197 13.88 30.00 -6.24
N SER A 198 14.57 29.63 -7.32
CA SER A 198 14.47 28.29 -7.92
C SER A 198 14.96 27.21 -6.96
N LEU A 199 16.11 27.42 -6.32
CA LEU A 199 16.67 26.51 -5.33
C LEU A 199 15.81 26.45 -4.06
N LEU A 200 15.27 27.58 -3.61
CA LEU A 200 14.38 27.63 -2.46
C LEU A 200 13.08 26.88 -2.72
N LEU A 201 12.46 27.07 -3.89
CA LEU A 201 11.24 26.35 -4.28
C LEU A 201 11.52 24.84 -4.40
N ALA A 202 12.58 24.46 -5.12
CA ALA A 202 12.97 23.06 -5.28
C ALA A 202 13.29 22.40 -3.93
N GLY A 203 14.00 23.10 -3.04
CA GLY A 203 14.32 22.61 -1.70
C GLY A 203 13.08 22.45 -0.82
N THR A 204 12.17 23.43 -0.84
CA THR A 204 10.90 23.39 -0.11
C THR A 204 10.03 22.22 -0.60
N TRP A 205 9.95 22.04 -1.92
CA TRP A 205 9.15 20.97 -2.52
C TRP A 205 9.76 19.60 -2.26
N GLY A 206 11.07 19.45 -2.45
CA GLY A 206 11.81 18.22 -2.16
C GLY A 206 11.69 17.81 -0.69
N TYR A 207 11.84 18.77 0.23
CA TYR A 207 11.59 18.53 1.66
C TYR A 207 10.18 18.03 1.93
N ALA A 208 9.15 18.70 1.38
CA ALA A 208 7.75 18.36 1.62
C ALA A 208 7.41 16.94 1.14
N ILE A 209 7.95 16.54 -0.01
CA ILE A 209 7.72 15.23 -0.66
C ILE A 209 8.40 14.10 0.12
N VAL A 210 9.60 14.31 0.63
CA VAL A 210 10.35 13.30 1.40
C VAL A 210 9.81 13.15 2.81
N GLU A 211 9.53 14.27 3.47
CA GLU A 211 9.19 14.25 4.90
C GLU A 211 7.77 13.74 5.17
N ALA A 212 6.78 14.10 4.34
CA ALA A 212 5.38 13.71 4.53
C ALA A 212 5.16 12.18 4.63
N PRO A 213 5.65 11.34 3.69
CA PRO A 213 5.47 9.88 3.79
C PRO A 213 6.21 9.28 4.99
N ILE A 214 7.42 9.77 5.31
CA ILE A 214 8.19 9.29 6.46
C ILE A 214 7.42 9.59 7.76
N ARG A 215 6.83 10.78 7.87
CA ARG A 215 6.05 11.19 9.02
C ARG A 215 4.76 10.36 9.14
N ALA A 216 4.07 10.10 8.04
CA ALA A 216 2.90 9.24 8.01
C ALA A 216 3.21 7.83 8.53
N ALA A 217 4.31 7.23 8.06
CA ALA A 217 4.74 5.91 8.53
C ALA A 217 5.07 5.90 10.04
N LYS A 218 5.76 6.93 10.55
CA LYS A 218 6.04 7.06 11.98
C LYS A 218 4.78 7.16 12.83
N LEU A 219 3.79 7.93 12.38
CA LEU A 219 2.51 8.06 13.08
C LEU A 219 1.77 6.72 13.18
N ASN A 220 1.85 5.87 12.14
CA ASN A 220 1.26 4.52 12.20
C ASN A 220 1.96 3.63 13.23
N VAL A 221 3.30 3.66 13.28
CA VAL A 221 4.07 2.91 14.30
C VAL A 221 3.75 3.40 15.72
N GLU A 222 3.61 4.72 15.91
CA GLU A 222 3.20 5.28 17.20
C GLU A 222 1.78 4.86 17.59
N ARG A 223 0.88 4.76 16.61
CA ARG A 223 -0.49 4.27 16.81
C ARG A 223 -0.50 2.81 17.23
N GLU A 224 0.21 1.93 16.52
CA GLU A 224 0.33 0.50 16.89
C GLU A 224 0.81 0.33 18.33
N LYS A 225 1.82 1.11 18.75
CA LYS A 225 2.31 1.12 20.13
C LYS A 225 1.25 1.55 21.15
N ARG A 226 0.45 2.58 20.84
CA ARG A 226 -0.64 3.03 21.73
C ARG A 226 -1.75 1.99 21.85
N LEU A 227 -1.99 1.23 20.79
CA LEU A 227 -2.99 0.17 20.76
C LEU A 227 -2.49 -1.15 21.37
N GLY A 228 -1.20 -1.23 21.75
CA GLY A 228 -0.60 -2.46 22.28
C GLY A 228 -0.43 -3.57 21.24
N LEU A 229 -0.36 -3.20 19.95
CA LEU A 229 -0.26 -4.12 18.81
C LEU A 229 1.19 -4.33 18.31
N ALA A 230 2.15 -3.62 18.92
CA ALA A 230 3.57 -3.58 18.53
C ALA A 230 4.47 -4.49 19.36
#